data_AF-X8DI72-F1
#
_entry.id   AF-X8DI72-F1
#
_cell.length_a   1.000
_cell.length_b   1.000
_cell.length_c   1.000
_cell.angle_alpha   90.00
_cell.angle_beta   90.00
_cell.angle_gamma   90.00
#
_symmetry.space_group_name_H-M   'P 1'
#
loop_
_entity.id
_entity.type
_entity.pdbx_description
1 polymer ?
#
loop_
_entity_poly.entity_id
_entity_poly.type
_entity_poly.pdbx_seq_one_letter_code
_entity_poly.pdbx_strand_id
1 'polypeptide(L)'
;MRFAAAVQAALEDGYRVFAEVSPHPLLSHALDQTARNLDIPLAAVAGMRREQPLPFGLRGFVADVHNAGAAVDFSVLYPAGRLVDAPLPTWTHRRLFWNREAQDSPMHGACTVSVHPLLGSHVRLQEEPERHAWQAEVGTDAQPWLGDHRIRDVAVMPGAGTARWRWRPRERCWVKLPRSATFASSGRCGWMHRPRSALRRR
;
A
#
# COMPACT_ATOMS: atom_id res chain seq x y z
N MET A 1 -32.80 -31.44 19.68
CA MET A 1 -31.73 -30.45 19.93
C MET A 1 -32.16 -29.10 19.35
N ARG A 2 -32.08 -28.00 20.11
CA ARG A 2 -32.41 -26.63 19.64
C ARG A 2 -31.18 -25.72 19.68
N PHE A 3 -30.13 -26.07 18.92
CA PHE A 3 -28.84 -25.38 18.95
C PHE A 3 -28.94 -23.90 18.54
N ALA A 4 -29.51 -23.61 17.36
CA ALA A 4 -29.64 -22.23 16.86
C ALA A 4 -30.43 -21.33 17.81
N ALA A 5 -31.51 -21.83 18.41
CA ALA A 5 -32.30 -21.07 19.39
C ALA A 5 -31.51 -20.75 20.67
N ALA A 6 -30.66 -21.67 21.13
CA ALA A 6 -29.79 -21.42 22.28
C ALA A 6 -28.69 -20.39 21.96
N VAL A 7 -28.08 -20.47 20.77
CA VAL A 7 -27.09 -19.48 20.30
C VAL A 7 -27.74 -18.10 20.16
N GLN A 8 -28.93 -18.02 19.59
CA GLN A 8 -29.67 -16.78 19.47
C GLN A 8 -29.95 -16.15 20.84
N ALA A 9 -30.46 -16.92 21.80
CA ALA A 9 -30.69 -16.43 23.15
C ALA A 9 -29.39 -15.90 23.80
N ALA A 10 -28.27 -16.61 23.66
CA ALA A 10 -26.98 -16.15 24.17
C ALA A 10 -26.49 -14.86 23.49
N LEU A 11 -26.74 -14.69 22.18
CA LEU A 11 -26.41 -13.45 21.47
C LEU A 11 -27.28 -12.29 21.94
N GLU A 12 -28.57 -12.52 22.16
CA GLU A 12 -29.52 -11.54 22.72
C GLU A 12 -29.11 -11.12 24.14
N ASP A 13 -28.61 -12.06 24.95
CA ASP A 13 -28.10 -11.82 26.31
C ASP A 13 -26.74 -11.07 26.34
N GLY A 14 -26.13 -10.80 25.19
CA GLY A 14 -24.89 -10.01 25.11
C GLY A 14 -23.60 -10.82 25.00
N TYR A 15 -23.64 -12.15 24.95
CA TYR A 15 -22.43 -12.98 24.76
C TYR A 15 -21.91 -12.87 23.32
N ARG A 16 -20.60 -12.69 23.16
CA ARG A 16 -19.95 -12.50 21.84
C ARG A 16 -18.82 -13.49 21.54
N VAL A 17 -18.32 -14.21 22.54
CA VAL A 17 -17.24 -15.19 22.39
C VAL A 17 -17.79 -16.58 22.67
N PHE A 18 -17.69 -17.48 21.70
CA PHE A 18 -18.15 -18.87 21.80
C PHE A 18 -16.96 -19.80 21.66
N ALA A 19 -16.74 -20.63 22.66
CA ALA A 19 -15.60 -21.54 22.73
C ALA A 19 -16.07 -22.99 22.51
N GLU A 20 -15.59 -23.64 21.46
CA GLU A 20 -15.95 -25.01 21.10
C GLU A 20 -14.91 -25.99 21.65
N VAL A 21 -15.35 -26.88 22.55
CA VAL A 21 -14.53 -27.95 23.14
C VAL A 21 -14.90 -29.27 22.48
N SER A 22 -14.27 -29.56 21.35
CA SER A 22 -14.48 -30.77 20.57
C SER A 22 -13.16 -31.22 19.92
N PRO A 23 -12.99 -32.51 19.57
CA PRO A 23 -11.76 -33.01 18.90
C PRO A 23 -11.52 -32.40 17.51
N HIS A 24 -12.54 -31.79 16.91
CA HIS A 24 -12.50 -31.11 15.63
C HIS A 24 -13.65 -30.10 15.58
N PRO A 25 -13.48 -28.89 15.03
CA PRO A 25 -14.54 -27.90 14.94
C PRO A 25 -15.72 -28.40 14.11
N LEU A 26 -16.89 -28.50 14.72
CA LEU A 26 -18.16 -28.87 14.11
C LEU A 26 -19.17 -27.71 14.13
N LEU A 27 -19.04 -26.79 15.07
CA LEU A 27 -20.09 -25.80 15.38
C LEU A 27 -19.76 -24.39 14.87
N SER A 28 -18.49 -24.10 14.53
CA SER A 28 -18.07 -22.76 14.10
C SER A 28 -18.92 -22.20 12.95
N HIS A 29 -19.24 -23.03 11.95
CA HIS A 29 -20.08 -22.61 10.82
C HIS A 29 -21.53 -22.32 11.25
N ALA A 30 -22.11 -23.14 12.13
CA ALA A 30 -23.48 -22.95 12.60
C ALA A 30 -23.61 -21.71 13.51
N LEU A 31 -22.57 -21.42 14.30
CA LEU A 31 -22.44 -20.18 15.06
C LEU A 31 -22.43 -18.98 14.12
N ASP A 32 -21.52 -18.97 13.13
CA ASP A 32 -21.40 -17.90 12.15
C ASP A 32 -22.71 -17.63 11.39
N GLN A 33 -23.41 -18.69 10.96
CA GLN A 33 -24.71 -18.55 10.28
C GLN A 33 -25.76 -17.90 11.18
N THR A 34 -25.83 -18.32 12.45
CA THR A 34 -26.79 -17.76 13.40
C THR A 34 -26.50 -16.28 13.69
N ALA A 35 -25.22 -15.93 13.86
CA ALA A 35 -24.78 -14.55 14.08
C ALA A 35 -25.11 -13.65 12.89
N ARG A 36 -24.80 -14.12 11.67
CA ARG A 36 -25.09 -13.39 10.41
C ARG A 36 -26.58 -13.13 10.22
N ASN A 37 -27.44 -14.09 10.59
CA ASN A 37 -28.89 -13.91 10.49
C ASN A 37 -29.42 -12.82 11.43
N LEU A 38 -28.74 -12.57 12.54
CA LEU A 38 -29.10 -11.55 13.54
C LEU A 38 -28.32 -10.24 13.34
N ASP A 39 -27.39 -10.19 12.37
CA ASP A 39 -26.43 -9.10 12.18
C ASP A 39 -25.63 -8.75 13.45
N ILE A 40 -25.29 -9.77 14.24
CA ILE A 40 -24.52 -9.64 15.48
C ILE A 40 -23.11 -10.22 15.24
N PRO A 41 -22.03 -9.46 15.47
CA PRO A 41 -20.68 -10.00 15.40
C PRO A 41 -20.43 -10.98 16.55
N LEU A 42 -19.74 -12.08 16.26
CA LEU A 42 -19.25 -13.01 17.29
C LEU A 42 -17.86 -13.54 16.92
N ALA A 43 -17.14 -14.05 17.92
CA ALA A 43 -15.92 -14.81 17.76
C ALA A 43 -16.18 -16.28 18.13
N ALA A 44 -15.99 -17.18 17.16
CA ALA A 44 -16.03 -18.63 17.39
C ALA A 44 -14.60 -19.17 17.48
N VAL A 45 -14.22 -19.68 18.65
CA VAL A 45 -12.88 -20.21 18.92
C VAL A 45 -12.97 -21.72 19.07
N ALA A 46 -12.18 -22.48 18.31
CA ALA A 46 -12.16 -23.94 18.36
C ALA A 46 -10.93 -24.45 19.12
N GLY A 47 -11.14 -25.38 20.06
CA GLY A 47 -10.06 -25.85 20.93
C GLY A 47 -9.10 -26.85 20.30
N MET A 48 -9.59 -27.72 19.41
CA MET A 48 -8.77 -28.78 18.81
C MET A 48 -9.11 -28.95 17.34
N ARG A 49 -8.13 -29.38 16.54
CA ARG A 49 -8.32 -29.81 15.16
C ARG A 49 -7.71 -31.19 14.98
N ARG A 50 -8.25 -31.93 14.02
CA ARG A 50 -7.74 -33.27 13.69
C ARG A 50 -6.32 -33.15 13.20
N GLU A 51 -5.47 -34.08 13.65
CA GLU A 51 -4.07 -34.19 13.23
C GLU A 51 -3.23 -32.94 13.53
N GLN A 52 -3.76 -32.00 14.32
CA GLN A 52 -3.00 -30.85 14.77
C GLN A 52 -2.32 -31.21 16.10
N PRO A 53 -0.98 -31.15 16.18
CA PRO A 53 -0.29 -31.37 17.44
C PRO A 53 -0.61 -30.24 18.43
N LEU A 54 -0.87 -30.61 19.69
CA LEU A 54 -1.05 -29.66 20.81
C LEU A 54 0.09 -29.81 21.82
N PRO A 55 1.31 -29.36 21.50
CA PRO A 55 2.48 -29.54 22.37
C PRO A 55 2.32 -28.87 23.75
N PHE A 56 1.43 -27.88 23.86
CA PHE A 56 1.10 -27.18 25.09
C PHE A 56 -0.34 -27.43 25.57
N GLY A 57 -0.98 -28.49 25.07
CA GLY A 57 -2.39 -28.77 25.32
C GLY A 57 -3.30 -27.63 24.86
N LEU A 58 -4.36 -27.35 25.63
CA LEU A 58 -5.35 -26.29 25.34
C LEU A 58 -4.89 -24.87 25.74
N ARG A 59 -3.63 -24.66 26.11
CA ARG A 59 -3.16 -23.32 26.53
C ARG A 59 -3.30 -22.27 25.42
N GLY A 60 -3.04 -22.66 24.16
CA GLY A 60 -3.27 -21.80 22.99
C GLY A 60 -4.74 -21.42 22.85
N PHE A 61 -5.64 -22.40 23.00
CA PHE A 61 -7.09 -22.16 22.98
C PHE A 61 -7.55 -21.18 24.07
N VAL A 62 -7.04 -21.31 25.29
CA VAL A 62 -7.35 -20.36 26.38
C VAL A 62 -6.85 -18.95 26.04
N ALA A 63 -5.67 -18.83 25.44
CA ALA A 63 -5.14 -17.56 24.98
C ALA A 63 -5.99 -16.95 23.84
N ASP A 64 -6.46 -17.77 22.90
CA ASP A 64 -7.35 -17.32 21.81
C ASP A 64 -8.70 -16.83 22.33
N VAL A 65 -9.28 -17.53 23.32
CA VAL A 65 -10.52 -17.11 24.01
C VAL A 65 -10.32 -15.77 24.74
N HIS A 66 -9.19 -15.59 25.44
CA HIS A 66 -8.85 -14.32 26.08
C HIS A 66 -8.65 -13.20 25.05
N ASN A 67 -7.93 -13.45 23.96
CA ASN A 67 -7.69 -12.48 22.89
C ASN A 67 -8.97 -12.09 22.15
N ALA A 68 -9.96 -12.98 22.11
CA ALA A 68 -11.30 -12.70 21.60
C ALA A 68 -12.11 -11.78 22.55
N GLY A 69 -11.59 -11.48 23.75
CA GLY A 69 -12.18 -10.54 24.71
C GLY A 69 -12.92 -11.22 25.87
N ALA A 70 -12.84 -12.54 26.03
CA ALA A 70 -13.41 -13.21 27.18
C ALA A 70 -12.55 -12.98 28.44
N ALA A 71 -13.21 -12.77 29.58
CA ALA A 71 -12.53 -12.73 30.86
C ALA A 71 -12.04 -14.14 31.22
N VAL A 72 -10.72 -14.30 31.30
CA VAL A 72 -10.07 -15.56 31.69
C VAL A 72 -9.27 -15.33 32.96
N ASP A 73 -9.55 -16.13 33.98
CA ASP A 73 -8.77 -16.13 35.21
C ASP A 73 -7.50 -16.99 35.05
N PHE A 74 -6.39 -16.34 34.71
CA PHE A 74 -5.09 -16.99 34.58
C PHE A 74 -4.47 -17.41 35.92
N SER A 75 -4.99 -16.97 37.07
CA SER A 75 -4.46 -17.36 38.38
C SER A 75 -4.61 -18.86 38.64
N VAL A 76 -5.63 -19.50 38.06
CA VAL A 76 -5.83 -20.95 38.14
C VAL A 76 -4.71 -21.72 37.42
N LEU A 77 -4.22 -21.21 36.27
CA LEU A 77 -3.14 -21.83 35.51
C LEU A 77 -1.76 -21.51 36.10
N TYR A 78 -1.63 -20.33 36.71
CA TYR A 78 -0.38 -19.83 37.27
C TYR A 78 -0.59 -19.33 38.70
N PRO A 79 -0.81 -20.24 39.67
CA PRO A 79 -1.18 -19.86 41.05
C PRO A 79 -0.08 -19.10 41.81
N ALA A 80 1.19 -19.36 41.47
CA ALA A 80 2.34 -18.62 41.99
C ALA A 80 2.84 -17.54 41.00
N GLY A 81 2.14 -17.35 39.88
CA GLY A 81 2.51 -16.38 38.85
C GLY A 81 2.19 -14.96 39.27
N ARG A 82 3.00 -14.01 38.82
CA ARG A 82 2.72 -12.57 38.93
C ARG A 82 2.53 -11.99 37.55
N LEU A 83 1.38 -11.34 37.31
CA LEU A 83 1.16 -10.53 36.12
C LEU A 83 2.18 -9.38 36.11
N VAL A 84 2.91 -9.27 35.01
CA VAL A 84 3.87 -8.19 34.77
C VAL A 84 3.48 -7.49 33.49
N ASP A 85 3.58 -6.16 33.47
CA ASP A 85 3.39 -5.40 32.25
C ASP A 85 4.51 -5.74 31.27
N ALA A 86 4.13 -6.25 30.10
CA ALA A 86 5.09 -6.44 29.02
C ALA A 86 5.60 -5.06 28.56
N PRO A 87 6.91 -4.91 28.29
CA PRO A 87 7.41 -3.66 27.73
C PRO A 87 6.67 -3.38 26.42
N LEU A 88 6.09 -2.18 26.29
CA LEU A 88 5.46 -1.76 25.05
C LEU A 88 6.49 -1.88 23.91
N PRO A 89 6.09 -2.35 22.71
CA PRO A 89 6.99 -2.44 21.59
C PRO A 89 7.67 -1.08 21.39
N THR A 90 8.99 -1.05 21.58
CA THR A 90 9.77 0.17 21.44
C THR A 90 9.87 0.47 19.95
N TRP A 91 8.96 1.32 19.45
CA TRP A 91 9.08 1.84 18.10
C TRP A 91 10.39 2.60 18.01
N THR A 92 11.36 2.02 17.31
CA THR A 92 12.56 2.76 16.93
C THR A 92 12.10 3.77 15.89
N HIS A 93 11.91 5.02 16.31
CA HIS A 93 11.56 6.15 15.44
C HIS A 93 12.72 6.49 14.49
N ARG A 94 13.17 5.53 13.67
CA ARG A 94 14.04 5.82 12.54
C ARG A 94 13.19 6.56 11.53
N ARG A 95 13.28 7.89 11.58
CA ARG A 95 12.59 8.77 10.64
C ARG A 95 13.18 8.52 9.26
N LEU A 96 12.52 7.69 8.48
CA LEU A 96 12.75 7.56 7.05
C LEU A 96 12.19 8.82 6.38
N PHE A 97 12.92 9.93 6.49
CA PHE A 97 12.56 11.14 5.78
C PHE A 97 12.85 10.91 4.30
N TRP A 98 11.80 10.88 3.47
CA TRP A 98 11.97 11.04 2.04
C TRP A 98 12.36 12.49 1.78
N ASN A 99 13.66 12.75 1.64
CA ASN A 99 14.13 14.08 1.32
C ASN A 99 13.73 14.40 -0.14
N ARG A 100 12.74 15.28 -0.31
CA ARG A 100 12.30 15.75 -1.63
C ARG A 100 13.33 16.66 -2.31
N GLU A 101 14.24 17.26 -1.54
CA GLU A 101 15.33 18.12 -2.01
C GLU A 101 16.60 17.31 -2.35
N ALA A 102 16.68 16.04 -1.97
CA ALA A 102 17.76 15.15 -2.41
C ALA A 102 17.67 14.78 -3.91
N GLN A 103 16.68 15.29 -4.64
CA GLN A 103 16.64 15.20 -6.10
C GLN A 103 17.63 16.14 -6.80
N ASP A 104 18.21 17.11 -6.08
CA ASP A 104 19.26 18.00 -6.60
C ASP A 104 20.67 17.53 -6.23
N SER A 105 20.82 16.38 -5.56
CA SER A 105 22.10 15.69 -5.42
C SER A 105 22.26 14.70 -6.58
N PRO A 106 23.40 14.66 -7.27
CA PRO A 106 23.67 13.62 -8.26
C PRO A 106 23.53 12.27 -7.55
N MET A 107 22.51 11.51 -7.94
CA MET A 107 22.08 10.25 -7.36
C MET A 107 23.27 9.28 -7.16
N HIS A 108 23.87 9.28 -5.97
CA HIS A 108 24.88 8.29 -5.56
C HIS A 108 24.21 6.98 -5.08
N GLY A 109 23.20 6.49 -5.80
CA GLY A 109 22.43 5.33 -5.33
C GLY A 109 21.64 4.55 -6.39
N ALA A 110 21.50 5.05 -7.61
CA ALA A 110 21.15 4.20 -8.73
C ALA A 110 22.24 4.38 -9.77
N CYS A 111 22.92 3.29 -10.13
CA CYS A 111 23.75 3.23 -11.33
C CYS A 111 22.85 3.36 -12.57
N THR A 112 22.29 4.53 -12.81
CA THR A 112 21.63 4.85 -14.07
C THR A 112 22.70 5.37 -15.01
N VAL A 113 23.26 4.47 -15.82
CA VAL A 113 24.19 4.84 -16.88
C VAL A 113 23.39 5.62 -17.93
N SER A 114 23.60 6.93 -18.00
CA SER A 114 23.08 7.75 -19.09
C SER A 114 23.81 7.34 -20.38
N VAL A 115 23.10 6.68 -21.29
CA VAL A 115 23.65 6.17 -22.55
C VAL A 115 23.45 7.12 -23.73
N HIS A 116 22.68 8.19 -23.57
CA HIS A 116 22.39 9.13 -24.66
C HIS A 116 22.26 10.59 -24.17
N PRO A 117 23.02 11.54 -24.74
CA PRO A 117 23.10 12.93 -24.26
C PRO A 117 21.76 13.66 -24.13
N LEU A 118 20.77 13.33 -24.97
CA LEU A 118 19.43 13.91 -24.89
C LEU A 118 18.41 13.06 -24.14
N LEU A 119 18.57 11.73 -24.04
CA LEU A 119 17.53 10.86 -23.46
C LEU A 119 17.82 10.50 -22.00
N GLY A 120 19.08 10.57 -21.58
CA GLY A 120 19.46 10.37 -20.19
C GLY A 120 19.15 8.96 -19.69
N SER A 121 18.67 8.87 -18.45
CA SER A 121 18.43 7.63 -17.73
C SER A 121 17.09 7.01 -18.09
N HIS A 122 17.08 5.69 -18.32
CA HIS A 122 15.87 4.91 -18.58
C HIS A 122 15.24 4.41 -17.27
N VAL A 123 13.92 4.57 -17.14
CA VAL A 123 13.12 4.12 -16.01
C VAL A 123 11.98 3.25 -16.53
N ARG A 124 11.88 2.02 -16.03
CA ARG A 124 10.72 1.15 -16.24
C ARG A 124 9.69 1.41 -15.14
N LEU A 125 8.49 1.81 -15.52
CA LEU A 125 7.37 1.99 -14.62
C LEU A 125 6.59 0.67 -14.54
N GLN A 126 6.51 0.11 -13.33
CA GLN A 126 5.78 -1.12 -13.03
C GLN A 126 4.27 -0.84 -12.93
N GLU A 127 3.68 -0.36 -14.04
CA GLU A 127 2.25 -0.12 -14.23
C GLU A 127 1.72 -1.08 -15.30
N GLU A 128 0.40 -1.32 -15.32
CA GLU A 128 -0.25 -2.12 -16.38
C GLU A 128 -1.13 -1.21 -17.27
N PRO A 129 -0.86 -1.07 -18.58
CA PRO A 129 0.26 -1.68 -19.32
C PRO A 129 1.61 -1.02 -19.01
N GLU A 130 2.68 -1.81 -19.14
CA GLU A 130 4.05 -1.38 -18.87
C GLU A 130 4.42 -0.09 -19.61
N ARG A 131 5.08 0.83 -18.90
CA ARG A 131 5.50 2.14 -19.42
C ARG A 131 6.97 2.39 -19.21
N HIS A 132 7.57 3.07 -20.17
CA HIS A 132 8.97 3.43 -20.18
C HIS A 132 9.09 4.96 -20.15
N ALA A 133 9.93 5.46 -19.26
CA ALA A 133 10.23 6.89 -19.13
C ALA A 133 11.73 7.12 -19.28
N TRP A 134 12.08 8.27 -19.84
CA TRP A 134 13.45 8.74 -19.97
C TRP A 134 13.57 10.10 -19.30
N GLN A 135 14.62 10.26 -18.50
CA GLN A 135 14.89 11.49 -17.77
C GLN A 135 16.30 11.99 -18.09
N ALA A 136 16.37 13.18 -18.65
CA ALA A 136 17.60 13.91 -18.91
C ALA A 136 17.44 15.38 -18.52
N GLU A 137 18.55 15.98 -18.11
CA GLU A 137 18.66 17.43 -18.05
C GLU A 137 19.10 17.94 -19.43
N VAL A 138 18.31 18.85 -20.02
CA VAL A 138 18.57 19.40 -21.35
C VAL A 138 18.54 20.91 -21.25
N GLY A 139 19.67 21.53 -21.59
CA GLY A 139 19.88 22.98 -21.54
C GLY A 139 21.25 23.31 -22.12
N THR A 140 21.54 24.59 -22.32
CA THR A 140 22.84 25.04 -22.86
C THR A 140 24.01 24.70 -21.93
N ASP A 141 23.76 24.61 -20.62
CA ASP A 141 24.78 24.24 -19.64
C ASP A 141 25.13 22.75 -19.75
N ALA A 142 24.13 21.90 -19.96
CA ALA A 142 24.31 20.46 -20.16
C ALA A 142 24.76 20.12 -21.60
N GLN A 143 24.39 20.93 -22.59
CA GLN A 143 24.59 20.69 -24.02
C GLN A 143 24.90 22.02 -24.74
N PRO A 144 26.17 22.47 -24.75
CA PRO A 144 26.55 23.80 -25.27
C PRO A 144 26.11 24.09 -26.70
N TRP A 145 26.06 23.06 -27.57
CA TRP A 145 25.62 23.18 -28.97
C TRP A 145 24.15 23.62 -29.12
N LEU A 146 23.31 23.46 -28.09
CA LEU A 146 21.95 24.02 -28.11
C LEU A 146 21.96 25.55 -28.14
N GLY A 147 23.06 26.18 -27.71
CA GLY A 147 23.26 27.63 -27.77
C GLY A 147 23.35 28.17 -29.20
N ASP A 148 23.70 27.31 -30.17
CA ASP A 148 23.87 27.66 -31.58
C ASP A 148 22.53 27.67 -32.34
N HIS A 149 21.51 26.97 -31.84
CA HIS A 149 20.19 26.91 -32.45
C HIS A 149 19.24 27.93 -31.81
N ARG A 150 19.22 29.14 -32.37
CA ARG A 150 18.45 30.28 -31.84
C ARG A 150 17.33 30.72 -32.78
N ILE A 151 16.17 31.05 -32.22
CA ILE A 151 15.06 31.69 -32.92
C ILE A 151 14.76 32.99 -32.18
N ARG A 152 14.90 34.14 -32.86
CA ARG A 152 14.78 35.47 -32.24
C ARG A 152 15.66 35.62 -30.99
N ASP A 153 16.93 35.20 -31.12
CA ASP A 153 17.96 35.19 -30.07
C ASP A 153 17.69 34.36 -28.81
N VAL A 154 16.62 33.56 -28.81
CA VAL A 154 16.35 32.58 -27.75
C VAL A 154 16.83 31.21 -28.20
N ALA A 155 17.63 30.53 -27.38
CA ALA A 155 18.01 29.14 -27.62
C ALA A 155 16.76 28.25 -27.54
N VAL A 156 16.47 27.53 -28.62
CA VAL A 156 15.29 26.67 -28.73
C VAL A 156 15.75 25.28 -29.16
N MET A 157 15.15 24.22 -28.61
CA MET A 157 15.42 22.85 -29.05
C MET A 157 15.11 22.70 -30.56
N PRO A 158 16.08 22.32 -31.42
CA PRO A 158 15.78 22.02 -32.80
C PRO A 158 14.71 20.94 -32.96
N GLY A 159 13.79 21.12 -33.92
CA GLY A 159 12.74 20.15 -34.22
C GLY A 159 13.30 18.76 -34.59
N ALA A 160 14.45 18.70 -35.27
CA ALA A 160 15.18 17.45 -35.54
C ALA A 160 15.64 16.75 -34.24
N GLY A 161 15.91 17.51 -33.18
CA GLY A 161 16.15 17.00 -31.85
C GLY A 161 14.95 16.23 -31.30
N THR A 162 13.72 16.73 -31.49
CA THR A 162 12.47 16.06 -31.08
C THR A 162 12.18 14.76 -31.85
N ALA A 163 12.62 14.66 -33.11
CA ALA A 163 12.45 13.45 -33.91
C ALA A 163 13.26 12.25 -33.37
N ARG A 164 14.39 12.50 -32.70
CA ARG A 164 15.21 11.46 -32.05
C ARG A 164 14.52 10.78 -30.86
N TRP A 165 13.54 11.44 -30.25
CA TRP A 165 12.72 10.91 -29.15
C TRP A 165 11.63 9.95 -29.63
N ARG A 166 11.40 9.91 -30.95
CA ARG A 166 10.34 9.15 -31.60
C ARG A 166 10.93 8.00 -32.43
N TRP A 167 11.82 7.19 -31.84
CA TRP A 167 12.43 6.05 -32.53
C TRP A 167 12.13 4.67 -31.92
N ARG A 168 11.15 4.56 -31.01
CA ARG A 168 10.59 3.26 -30.60
C ARG A 168 9.05 3.31 -30.60
N PRO A 169 8.36 2.60 -31.51
CA PRO A 169 6.93 2.76 -31.73
C PRO A 169 6.12 1.94 -30.71
N ARG A 170 5.99 2.42 -29.46
CA ARG A 170 4.86 2.11 -28.55
C ARG A 170 4.88 2.80 -27.18
N GLU A 171 5.75 3.79 -26.97
CA GLU A 171 6.00 4.34 -25.64
C GLU A 171 5.70 5.84 -25.59
N ARG A 172 5.05 6.31 -24.51
CA ARG A 172 4.75 7.73 -24.30
C ARG A 172 5.86 8.37 -23.47
N CYS A 173 6.71 9.15 -24.12
CA CYS A 173 7.73 9.95 -23.45
C CYS A 173 7.11 11.18 -22.79
N TRP A 174 7.40 11.40 -21.51
CA TRP A 174 7.11 12.65 -20.81
C TRP A 174 8.42 13.32 -20.40
N VAL A 175 8.63 14.55 -20.84
CA VAL A 175 9.75 15.39 -20.42
C VAL A 175 9.22 16.40 -19.41
N LYS A 176 9.74 16.40 -18.19
CA LYS A 176 9.46 17.45 -17.22
C LYS A 176 10.41 18.61 -17.49
N LEU A 177 9.92 19.63 -18.18
CA LEU A 177 10.68 20.87 -18.37
C LEU A 177 10.70 21.69 -17.07
N PRO A 178 11.81 22.37 -16.73
CA PRO A 178 11.84 23.34 -15.65
C PRO A 178 10.86 24.49 -15.93
N ARG A 179 10.37 25.13 -14.87
CA ARG A 179 9.20 26.04 -14.82
C ARG A 179 9.23 27.25 -15.77
N SER A 180 10.29 27.50 -16.51
CA SER A 180 10.49 28.70 -17.33
C SER A 180 10.38 28.50 -18.86
N ALA A 181 10.13 27.29 -19.37
CA ALA A 181 9.98 27.07 -20.81
C ALA A 181 8.50 26.87 -21.21
N THR A 182 7.85 27.93 -21.70
CA THR A 182 6.54 27.82 -22.35
C THR A 182 6.75 27.48 -23.83
N PHE A 183 6.36 26.28 -24.26
CA PHE A 183 6.22 25.95 -25.67
C PHE A 183 4.82 25.42 -25.93
N ALA A 184 4.08 26.11 -26.80
CA ALA A 184 2.84 25.63 -27.38
C ALA A 184 3.18 24.89 -28.67
N SER A 185 2.86 23.60 -28.76
CA SER A 185 2.78 22.90 -30.04
C SER A 185 1.45 22.17 -30.16
N SER A 186 0.72 22.51 -31.22
CA SER A 186 -0.50 21.85 -31.63
C SER A 186 -0.18 20.47 -32.19
N GLY A 187 -0.60 19.42 -31.49
CA GLY A 187 -0.39 18.04 -31.94
C GLY A 187 -0.88 17.00 -30.92
N ARG A 188 -2.19 16.97 -30.69
CA ARG A 188 -2.95 16.11 -29.75
C ARG A 188 -2.56 16.27 -28.28
N CYS A 189 -2.99 17.39 -27.74
CA CYS A 189 -3.15 17.62 -26.31
C CYS A 189 -4.25 16.69 -25.75
N GLY A 190 -3.92 15.87 -24.75
CA GLY A 190 -4.89 15.41 -23.76
C GLY A 190 -4.81 16.36 -22.57
N TRP A 191 -5.75 17.30 -22.47
CA TRP A 191 -5.88 18.16 -21.29
C TRP A 191 -6.53 17.36 -20.16
N MET A 192 -5.89 17.28 -19.01
CA MET A 192 -6.52 16.75 -17.80
C MET A 192 -7.41 17.85 -17.20
N HIS A 193 -8.73 17.66 -17.29
CA HIS A 193 -9.72 18.51 -16.63
C HIS A 193 -9.50 18.49 -15.11
N ARG A 194 -9.42 19.68 -14.51
CA ARG A 194 -9.58 19.88 -13.05
C ARG A 194 -11.00 19.45 -12.65
N PRO A 195 -11.22 18.66 -11.58
CA PRO A 195 -12.55 18.55 -10.99
C PRO A 195 -12.87 19.87 -10.29
N ARG A 196 -13.90 20.58 -10.76
CA ARG A 196 -14.51 21.68 -10.00
C ARG A 196 -15.43 21.06 -8.96
N SER A 197 -15.03 21.15 -7.70
CA SER A 197 -15.90 21.05 -6.55
C SER A 197 -16.88 22.24 -6.50
N ALA A 198 -18.11 21.92 -6.09
CA ALA A 198 -19.15 22.75 -5.47
C ALA A 198 -19.65 24.02 -6.20
N LEU A 199 -20.93 24.00 -6.62
CA LEU A 199 -21.99 24.76 -5.94
C LEU A 199 -23.37 24.33 -6.45
N ARG A 200 -24.20 23.79 -5.54
CA ARG A 200 -25.63 23.54 -5.72
C ARG A 200 -26.38 24.74 -5.12
N ARG A 201 -27.37 25.29 -5.83
CA ARG A 201 -28.50 26.18 -5.43
C ARG A 201 -28.84 27.01 -6.69
N ARG A 202 -30.07 27.11 -7.19
CA ARG A 202 -31.42 26.69 -6.80
C ARG A 202 -32.13 26.20 -8.06
#